data_AF-B8D6P8-F1
#
_entry.id   AF-B8D6P8-F1
#
_cell.length_a   1.000
_cell.length_b   1.000
_cell.length_c   1.000
_cell.angle_alpha   90.00
_cell.angle_beta   90.00
_cell.angle_gamma   90.00
#
_symmetry.space_group_name_H-M   'P 1'
#
loop_
_entity.id
_entity.type
_entity.pdbx_description
1 polymer ?
#
loop_
_entity_poly.entity_id
_entity_poly.type
_entity_poly.pdbx_seq_one_letter_code
_entity_poly.pdbx_strand_id
1 'polypeptide(L)' 'MSRKKIMGLIITFSTLVFSVIYTYLVFFSTHQVQALTLKLTVYFFVIVLLASLFIVGYTLLRTNVFPPEEVEETVSSEKA' A
#
# COMPACT_ATOMS: atom_id res chain seq x y z
N MET A 1 6.21 15.89 -26.09
CA MET A 1 6.28 15.85 -24.60
C MET A 1 6.98 14.58 -24.16
N SER A 2 7.84 14.63 -23.13
CA SER A 2 8.56 13.45 -22.62
C SER A 2 7.59 12.36 -22.13
N ARG A 3 7.85 11.09 -22.42
CA ARG A 3 6.99 9.94 -22.03
C ARG A 3 6.57 9.98 -20.56
N LYS A 4 7.47 10.42 -19.67
CA LYS A 4 7.21 10.60 -18.22
C LYS A 4 6.08 11.59 -17.91
N LYS A 5 5.97 12.70 -18.67
CA LYS A 5 4.90 13.71 -18.50
C LYS A 5 3.55 13.20 -18.97
N ILE A 6 3.54 12.44 -20.08
CA ILE A 6 2.32 11.82 -20.61
C ILE A 6 1.81 10.76 -19.62
N MET A 7 2.73 9.94 -19.08
CA MET A 7 2.37 8.91 -18.11
C MET A 7 1.82 9.50 -16.80
N GLY A 8 2.44 10.58 -16.30
CA GLY A 8 1.91 11.32 -15.15
C GLY A 8 0.52 11.89 -15.40
N LEU A 9 0.31 12.51 -16.57
CA LEU A 9 -0.98 13.10 -16.93
C LEU A 9 -2.09 12.05 -17.07
N ILE A 10 -1.79 10.88 -17.64
CA ILE A 10 -2.74 9.76 -17.74
C ILE A 10 -3.13 9.26 -16.34
N ILE A 11 -2.17 9.11 -15.43
CA ILE A 11 -2.44 8.65 -14.06
C ILE A 11 -3.33 9.66 -13.33
N THR A 12 -3.00 10.96 -13.38
CA THR A 12 -3.78 12.01 -12.73
C THR A 12 -5.20 12.12 -13.30
N PHE A 13 -5.34 12.06 -14.62
CA PHE A 13 -6.65 12.11 -15.26
C PHE A 13 -7.48 10.87 -14.93
N SER A 14 -6.86 9.68 -14.95
CA SER A 14 -7.52 8.44 -14.55
C SER A 14 -8.00 8.51 -13.11
N THR A 15 -7.16 8.96 -12.16
CA THR A 15 -7.57 9.09 -10.75
C THR A 15 -8.72 10.07 -10.57
N LEU A 16 -8.73 11.19 -11.29
CA LEU A 16 -9.84 12.14 -11.28
C LEU A 16 -11.14 11.49 -11.74
N VAL A 17 -11.11 10.78 -12.88
CA VAL A 17 -12.28 10.07 -13.43
C VAL A 17 -12.79 9.00 -12.47
N PHE A 18 -11.90 8.19 -11.90
CA PHE A 18 -12.26 7.17 -10.91
C PHE A 18 -12.89 7.79 -9.66
N SER A 19 -12.37 8.93 -9.18
CA SER A 19 -12.93 9.64 -8.02
C SER A 19 -14.36 10.10 -8.26
N VAL A 20 -14.65 10.63 -9.45
CA VAL A 20 -15.99 11.09 -9.83
C VAL A 20 -16.95 9.90 -9.93
N ILE A 21 -16.54 8.82 -10.59
CA ILE A 21 -17.35 7.59 -10.73
C ILE A 21 -17.64 6.98 -9.35
N TYR A 22 -16.64 6.90 -8.48
CA TYR A 22 -16.79 6.36 -7.13
C TYR A 22 -17.76 7.20 -6.30
N THR A 23 -17.63 8.53 -6.34
CA THR A 23 -18.54 9.44 -5.64
C THR A 23 -19.98 9.27 -6.14
N TYR A 24 -20.16 9.13 -7.45
CA TYR A 24 -21.48 8.84 -8.02
C TYR A 24 -22.07 7.53 -7.51
N LEU A 25 -21.27 6.45 -7.49
CA LEU A 25 -21.72 5.13 -7.01
C LEU A 25 -22.11 5.14 -5.53
N VAL A 26 -21.42 5.94 -4.70
CA VAL A 26 -21.68 6.00 -3.26
C VAL A 26 -22.89 6.87 -2.91
N PHE A 27 -23.16 7.95 -3.64
CA PHE A 27 -24.20 8.93 -3.24
C PHE A 27 -25.46 8.89 -4.09
N PHE A 28 -25.36 8.55 -5.37
CA PHE A 28 -26.46 8.69 -6.33
C PHE A 28 -26.94 7.36 -6.91
N SER A 29 -26.28 6.24 -6.57
CA SER A 29 -26.68 4.92 -7.04
C SER A 29 -27.81 4.30 -6.22
N THR A 30 -28.37 3.22 -6.73
CA THR A 30 -29.42 2.46 -6.03
C THR A 30 -28.84 1.81 -4.76
N HIS A 31 -29.69 1.62 -3.75
CA HIS A 31 -29.26 1.07 -2.44
C HIS A 31 -28.48 -0.24 -2.55
N GLN A 32 -28.82 -1.10 -3.52
CA GLN A 32 -28.12 -2.36 -3.76
C GLN A 32 -26.68 -2.15 -4.24
N VAL A 33 -26.49 -1.25 -5.21
CA VAL A 33 -25.17 -0.95 -5.79
C VAL A 33 -24.31 -0.20 -4.77
N GLN A 34 -24.89 0.78 -4.08
CA GLN A 34 -24.23 1.54 -3.02
C GLN A 34 -23.72 0.61 -1.91
N ALA A 35 -24.56 -0.29 -1.40
CA ALA A 35 -24.18 -1.23 -0.35
C ALA A 35 -23.07 -2.19 -0.83
N LEU A 36 -23.11 -2.62 -2.09
CA LEU A 36 -22.07 -3.47 -2.68
C LEU A 36 -20.74 -2.71 -2.76
N THR A 37 -20.74 -1.47 -3.28
CA THR A 37 -19.54 -0.62 -3.37
C THR A 37 -18.91 -0.39 -1.99
N LEU A 38 -19.72 -0.09 -0.97
CA LEU A 38 -19.23 0.08 0.40
C LEU A 38 -18.67 -1.21 1.00
N LYS A 39 -19.35 -2.35 0.82
CA LYS A 39 -18.83 -3.66 1.27
C LYS A 39 -17.49 -3.98 0.62
N LEU A 40 -17.36 -3.72 -0.68
CA LEU A 40 -16.13 -4.01 -1.43
C LEU A 40 -14.97 -3.14 -0.94
N THR A 41 -15.22 -1.86 -0.69
CA THR A 41 -14.18 -0.93 -0.20
C THR A 41 -13.73 -1.25 1.21
N VAL A 42 -14.66 -1.56 2.11
CA VAL A 42 -14.32 -2.02 3.47
C VAL A 42 -13.53 -3.31 3.43
N TYR A 43 -13.95 -4.29 2.62
CA TYR A 43 -13.24 -5.56 2.46
C TYR A 43 -11.81 -5.35 1.93
N PHE A 44 -11.65 -4.49 0.92
CA PHE A 44 -10.34 -4.15 0.39
C PHE A 44 -9.44 -3.51 1.46
N PHE A 45 -9.96 -2.59 2.26
CA PHE A 45 -9.24 -2.00 3.39
C PHE A 45 -8.78 -3.06 4.40
N VAL A 46 -9.65 -4.02 4.74
CA VAL A 46 -9.30 -5.12 5.65
C VAL A 46 -8.17 -5.98 5.07
N ILE A 47 -8.21 -6.31 3.77
CA ILE A 47 -7.12 -7.04 3.12
C ILE A 47 -5.80 -6.27 3.21
N VAL A 48 -5.81 -4.97 2.92
CA VAL A 48 -4.59 -4.15 2.97
C VAL A 48 -4.02 -4.11 4.40
N LEU A 49 -4.88 -3.98 5.41
CA LEU A 49 -4.46 -4.04 6.82
C LEU A 49 -3.87 -5.41 7.18
N LEU A 50 -4.51 -6.50 6.78
CA LEU A 50 -4.00 -7.85 7.01
C LEU A 50 -2.66 -8.09 6.31
N ALA A 51 -2.52 -7.64 5.07
CA ALA A 51 -1.26 -7.71 4.34
C ALA A 51 -0.16 -6.90 5.04
N SER A 52 -0.49 -5.72 5.56
CA SER A 52 0.45 -4.89 6.33
C SER A 52 0.89 -5.59 7.61
N LEU A 53 -0.04 -6.15 8.38
CA LEU A 53 0.26 -6.92 9.60
C LEU A 53 1.10 -8.17 9.30
N PHE A 54 0.80 -8.85 8.19
CA PHE A 54 1.57 -10.01 7.76
C PHE A 54 3.02 -9.63 7.44
N ILE A 55 3.24 -8.53 6.72
CA ILE A 55 4.59 -8.03 6.41
C ILE A 55 5.33 -7.70 7.71
N VAL A 56 4.70 -6.95 8.62
CA VAL A 56 5.33 -6.58 9.90
C VAL A 56 5.66 -7.81 10.73
N GLY A 57 4.71 -8.74 10.88
CA GLY A 57 4.92 -9.99 11.60
C GLY A 57 6.03 -10.85 10.99
N TYR A 58 6.08 -10.95 9.66
CA TYR A 58 7.14 -11.67 8.95
C TYR A 58 8.52 -11.03 9.17
N THR A 59 8.62 -9.70 9.11
CA THR A 59 9.87 -8.98 9.38
C THR A 59 10.34 -9.19 10.81
N LEU A 60 9.44 -9.14 11.79
CA LEU A 60 9.79 -9.39 13.20
C LEU A 60 10.31 -10.82 13.41
N LEU A 61 9.66 -11.83 12.85
CA LEU A 61 10.10 -13.22 12.96
C LEU A 61 11.46 -13.48 12.29
N ARG A 62 11.78 -12.73 11.22
CA ARG A 62 13.03 -12.87 10.47
C ARG A 62 14.16 -12.01 11.04
N THR A 63 13.88 -11.14 12.00
CA THR A 63 14.93 -10.30 12.60
C THR A 63 15.86 -11.20 13.43
N ASN A 64 17.02 -11.54 12.86
CA ASN A 64 18.09 -12.20 13.59
C ASN A 64 18.56 -11.22 14.69
N VAL A 65 18.43 -11.62 15.94
CA VAL A 65 18.94 -10.84 17.07
C VAL A 65 20.44 -11.14 17.16
N PHE A 66 21.27 -10.40 16.43
CA PHE A 66 22.72 -10.52 16.57
C PHE A 66 23.14 -9.92 17.91
N PRO A 67 23.95 -10.63 18.73
CA PRO A 67 24.56 -10.04 19.92
C PRO A 67 25.41 -8.82 19.50
N PRO A 68 25.40 -7.73 20.27
CA PRO A 68 26.11 -6.50 19.90
C PRO A 68 27.62 -6.71 19.70
N GLU A 69 28.24 -7.66 20.42
CA GLU A 69 29.69 -7.97 20.31
C GLU A 69 30.10 -8.44 18.90
N GLU A 70 29.28 -9.25 18.21
CA GLU A 70 29.61 -9.77 16.87
C GLU A 70 29.48 -8.69 15.77
N VAL A 71 28.64 -7.68 16.01
CA VAL A 71 28.45 -6.54 15.09
C VAL A 71 29.61 -5.56 15.20
N GLU A 72 30.17 -5.37 16.40
CA GLU A 72 31.33 -4.50 16.60
C GLU A 72 32.61 -5.06 15.96
N GLU A 73 32.83 -6.39 16.02
CA GLU A 73 33.98 -7.03 15.36
C GLU A 73 33.91 -6.91 13.84
N THR A 74 32.75 -7.15 13.23
CA THR A 74 32.57 -7.08 11.78
C THR A 74 32.77 -5.66 11.25
N VAL A 75 32.19 -4.65 11.91
CA VAL A 75 32.35 -3.23 11.53
C VAL A 75 33.79 -2.71 11.74
N SER A 76 34.51 -3.22 12.73
CA SER A 76 35.93 -2.89 12.94
C SER A 76 36.85 -3.52 11.90
N SER A 77 36.53 -4.75 11.44
CA SER A 77 37.33 -5.45 10.43
C SER A 77 37.19 -4.88 9.02
N GLU A 78 36.04 -4.29 8.68
CA GLU A 78 35.77 -3.69 7.37
C GLU A 78 36.31 -2.26 7.23
N LYS A 79 36.65 -1.61 8.36
CA LYS A 79 37.27 -0.27 8.40
C LYS A 79 38.81 -0.30 8.49
N ALA A 80 39.43 -1.48 8.57
CA ALA A 80 40.88 -1.68 8.61
C ALA A 80 41.42 -2.04 7.21
#